data_AF-A0A242MIC4-F1
#
_entry.id   AF-A0A242MIC4-F1
#
_cell.length_a   1.000
_cell.length_b   1.000
_cell.length_c   1.000
_cell.angle_alpha   90.00
_cell.angle_beta   90.00
_cell.angle_gamma   90.00
#
_symmetry.space_group_name_H-M   'P 1'
#
loop_
_entity.id
_entity.type
_entity.pdbx_description
1 polymer ?
#
loop_
_entity_poly.entity_id
_entity_poly.type
_entity_poly.pdbx_seq_one_letter_code
_entity_poly.pdbx_strand_id
1 'polypeptide(L)'
;MEEFLQAGSTQDVYRCRIIVPCGVDDIVSAVEYVQKQLKPAFVERHLMIGQFFQECAEPGLWNKEFRPLQAPVPLIAIRNMVPTDIAFLYDDENYVRAYLEKFGRRGSIALRQFETAMEAHK
;
A
#
# COMPACT_ATOMS: atom_id res chain seq x y z
N MET A 1 10.11 19.23 4.10
CA MET A 1 8.80 18.52 4.14
C MET A 1 7.84 19.05 3.07
N GLU A 2 8.02 20.27 2.57
CA GLU A 2 7.14 20.91 1.56
C GLU A 2 7.37 20.46 0.11
N GLU A 3 8.53 19.87 -0.23
CA GLU A 3 8.77 19.27 -1.57
C GLU A 3 7.90 18.03 -1.86
N PHE A 4 7.21 17.47 -0.86
CA PHE A 4 6.34 16.30 -1.02
C PHE A 4 4.98 16.63 -1.67
N LEU A 5 4.55 17.89 -1.65
CA LEU A 5 3.20 18.31 -2.07
C LEU A 5 3.16 18.85 -3.51
N GLN A 6 4.30 19.05 -4.17
CA GLN A 6 4.34 19.42 -5.58
C GLN A 6 4.23 18.18 -6.47
N ALA A 7 3.03 17.60 -6.54
CA ALA A 7 2.71 16.58 -7.54
C ALA A 7 2.51 17.25 -8.92
N GLY A 8 3.58 17.31 -9.71
CA GLY A 8 3.58 17.82 -11.08
C GLY A 8 3.87 16.71 -12.10
N SER A 9 2.93 16.47 -13.00
CA SER A 9 2.97 15.56 -14.18
C SER A 9 2.77 14.05 -13.93
N THR A 10 2.20 13.38 -14.94
CA THR A 10 1.88 11.94 -15.01
C THR A 10 3.08 11.01 -14.75
N GLN A 11 4.31 11.53 -14.78
CA GLN A 11 5.55 10.79 -14.47
C GLN A 11 5.74 10.50 -12.97
N ASP A 12 5.03 11.19 -12.08
CA ASP A 12 5.31 11.12 -10.63
C ASP A 12 4.47 10.09 -9.86
N VAL A 13 3.47 9.48 -10.49
CA VAL A 13 2.57 8.50 -9.83
C VAL A 13 3.32 7.25 -9.39
N TYR A 14 4.35 6.82 -10.14
CA TYR A 14 5.12 5.62 -9.86
C TYR A 14 6.43 5.88 -9.11
N ARG A 15 6.68 7.12 -8.67
CA ARG A 15 7.81 7.39 -7.79
C ARG A 15 7.62 6.62 -6.49
N CYS A 16 8.60 5.78 -6.19
CA CYS A 16 8.66 4.99 -4.97
C CYS A 16 9.91 5.40 -4.18
N ARG A 17 9.75 5.49 -2.86
CA ARG A 17 10.86 5.64 -1.93
C ARG A 17 11.02 4.34 -1.17
N ILE A 18 12.24 3.81 -1.18
CA ILE A 18 12.62 2.60 -0.45
C ILE A 18 13.47 3.02 0.75
N ILE A 19 13.11 2.52 1.92
CA ILE A 19 13.86 2.72 3.16
C ILE A 19 14.39 1.36 3.59
N VAL A 20 15.71 1.24 3.69
CA VAL A 20 16.40 0.05 4.21
C VAL A 20 16.99 0.41 5.56
N PRO A 21 16.44 -0.07 6.68
CA PRO A 21 17.03 0.16 7.99
C PRO A 21 18.38 -0.56 8.12
N CYS A 22 19.31 0.04 8.85
CA CYS A 22 20.62 -0.54 9.15
C CYS A 22 20.92 -0.39 10.64
N GLY A 23 21.60 -1.37 11.24
CA GLY A 23 21.99 -1.33 12.65
C GLY A 23 20.83 -1.42 13.64
N VAL A 24 19.72 -2.06 13.23
CA VAL A 24 18.54 -2.31 14.07
C VAL A 24 18.50 -3.79 14.40
N ASP A 25 18.48 -4.11 15.69
CA ASP A 25 18.21 -5.48 16.17
C ASP A 25 16.77 -5.86 15.86
N ASP A 26 16.54 -7.12 15.49
CA ASP A 26 15.23 -7.62 15.05
C ASP A 26 14.54 -6.71 14.00
N ILE A 27 15.26 -6.46 12.91
CA ILE A 27 14.85 -5.57 11.83
C ILE A 27 13.50 -5.96 11.19
N VAL A 28 13.12 -7.25 11.21
CA VAL A 28 11.85 -7.72 10.66
C VAL A 28 10.70 -7.20 11.50
N SER A 29 10.73 -7.44 12.82
CA SER A 29 9.72 -6.91 13.74
C SER A 29 9.65 -5.39 13.69
N ALA A 30 10.80 -4.71 13.52
CA ALA A 30 10.83 -3.26 13.37
C ALA A 30 10.10 -2.78 12.10
N VAL A 31 10.33 -3.43 10.95
CA VAL A 31 9.65 -3.12 9.68
C VAL A 31 8.14 -3.36 9.81
N GLU A 32 7.72 -4.49 10.37
CA GLU A 32 6.29 -4.79 10.59
C GLU A 32 5.63 -3.77 11.51
N TYR A 33 6.28 -3.45 12.63
CA TYR A 33 5.77 -2.46 13.58
C TYR A 33 5.62 -1.09 12.91
N VAL A 34 6.66 -0.59 12.24
CA VAL A 34 6.64 0.73 11.58
C VAL A 34 5.57 0.79 10.50
N GLN A 35 5.45 -0.24 9.66
CA GLN A 35 4.42 -0.29 8.63
C GLN A 35 3.02 -0.21 9.25
N LYS A 36 2.75 -1.05 10.26
CA LYS A 36 1.44 -1.12 10.92
C LYS A 36 1.06 0.19 11.60
N GLN A 37 2.01 0.81 12.31
CA GLN A 37 1.77 2.09 13.01
C GLN A 37 1.54 3.25 12.04
N LEU A 38 2.25 3.28 10.91
CA LEU A 38 2.17 4.41 9.98
C LEU A 38 1.10 4.26 8.91
N LYS A 39 0.60 3.04 8.63
CA LYS A 39 -0.42 2.79 7.59
C LYS A 39 -1.60 3.76 7.66
N PRO A 40 -2.25 4.00 8.82
CA PRO A 40 -3.39 4.92 8.86
C PRO A 40 -3.06 6.33 8.38
N ALA A 41 -2.01 6.94 8.94
CA ALA A 41 -1.61 8.31 8.59
C ALA A 41 -1.13 8.44 7.14
N PHE A 42 -0.55 7.39 6.56
CA PHE A 42 -0.10 7.39 5.17
C PHE A 42 -1.28 7.27 4.21
N VAL A 43 -2.26 6.41 4.51
CA VAL A 43 -3.48 6.26 3.70
C VAL A 43 -4.30 7.55 3.70
N GLU A 44 -4.46 8.21 4.85
CA GLU A 44 -5.10 9.54 4.95
C GLU A 44 -4.40 10.59 4.08
N ARG A 45 -3.08 10.47 3.91
CA ARG A 45 -2.28 11.34 3.03
C ARG A 45 -2.19 10.83 1.60
N HIS A 46 -3.05 9.89 1.21
CA HIS A 46 -3.14 9.36 -0.14
C HIS A 46 -1.86 8.62 -0.61
N LEU A 47 -1.12 8.04 0.33
CA LEU A 47 0.10 7.24 0.11
C LEU A 47 -0.16 5.78 0.48
N MET A 48 0.63 4.90 -0.13
CA MET A 48 0.73 3.50 0.27
C MET A 48 2.07 3.28 0.98
N ILE A 49 2.05 2.46 2.03
CA ILE A 49 3.23 2.00 2.76
C ILE A 49 3.20 0.47 2.86
N GLY A 50 4.24 -0.19 2.34
CA GLY A 50 4.38 -1.64 2.31
C GLY A 50 5.61 -2.11 3.07
N GLN A 51 5.46 -3.25 3.76
CA GLN A 51 6.55 -3.99 4.42
C GLN A 51 7.07 -5.06 3.48
N PHE A 52 8.38 -5.29 3.49
CA PHE A 52 9.02 -6.34 2.70
C PHE A 52 10.14 -6.98 3.51
N PHE A 53 10.20 -8.31 3.53
CA PHE A 53 11.23 -9.11 4.19
C PHE A 53 11.10 -10.59 3.77
N GLN A 54 12.14 -11.41 4.02
CA GLN A 54 12.29 -12.73 3.39
C GLN A 54 11.12 -13.68 3.61
N GLU A 55 10.48 -13.64 4.77
CA GLU A 55 9.41 -14.56 5.17
C GLU A 55 8.06 -13.85 5.33
N CYS A 56 7.86 -12.72 4.64
CA CYS A 56 6.59 -11.99 4.71
C CYS A 56 5.43 -12.89 4.27
N ALA A 57 4.49 -13.11 5.19
CA ALA A 57 3.39 -14.06 5.03
C ALA A 57 2.19 -13.48 4.26
N GLU A 58 2.21 -12.18 3.95
CA GLU A 58 1.13 -11.50 3.24
C GLU A 58 0.87 -12.16 1.87
N PRO A 59 -0.36 -12.66 1.62
CA PRO A 59 -0.68 -13.38 0.41
C PRO A 59 -0.90 -12.44 -0.78
N GLY A 60 -0.77 -12.99 -1.99
CA GLY A 60 -1.23 -12.33 -3.21
C GLY A 60 -2.76 -12.24 -3.28
N LEU A 61 -3.27 -11.20 -3.93
CA LEU A 61 -4.70 -10.93 -4.04
C LEU A 61 -5.51 -12.09 -4.66
N TRP A 62 -4.97 -12.71 -5.71
CA TRP A 62 -5.65 -13.77 -6.47
C TRP A 62 -5.07 -15.17 -6.24
N ASN A 63 -3.91 -15.26 -5.59
CA ASN A 63 -3.24 -16.52 -5.31
C ASN A 63 -2.66 -16.49 -3.88
N LYS A 64 -3.27 -17.27 -2.99
CA LYS A 64 -2.87 -17.37 -1.59
C LYS A 64 -1.52 -18.05 -1.38
N GLU A 65 -0.94 -18.69 -2.39
CA GLU A 65 0.42 -19.25 -2.35
C GLU A 65 1.48 -18.27 -2.87
N PHE A 66 1.06 -17.18 -3.52
CA PHE A 66 1.99 -16.16 -3.96
C PHE A 66 2.35 -15.22 -2.81
N ARG A 67 3.63 -14.89 -2.64
CA ARG A 67 4.16 -14.04 -1.57
C ARG A 67 4.78 -12.76 -2.15
N PRO A 68 3.96 -11.77 -2.57
CA PRO A 68 4.43 -10.61 -3.31
C PRO A 68 5.34 -9.68 -2.51
N LEU A 69 5.32 -9.78 -1.17
CA LEU A 69 6.07 -8.90 -0.28
C LEU A 69 7.37 -9.54 0.24
N GLN A 70 7.77 -10.70 -0.28
CA GLN A 70 9.05 -11.29 0.07
C GLN A 70 10.21 -10.57 -0.62
N ALA A 71 11.21 -10.19 0.17
CA ALA A 71 12.43 -9.55 -0.30
C ALA A 71 13.66 -10.04 0.51
N PRO A 72 14.84 -10.16 -0.10
CA PRO A 72 16.04 -10.64 0.59
C PRO A 72 16.56 -9.66 1.65
N VAL A 73 16.14 -8.40 1.59
CA VAL A 73 16.51 -7.34 2.53
C VAL A 73 15.24 -6.73 3.13
N PRO A 74 15.11 -6.67 4.47
CA PRO A 74 14.00 -6.00 5.13
C PRO A 74 13.93 -4.51 4.74
N LEU A 75 12.78 -4.05 4.27
CA LEU A 75 12.59 -2.68 3.80
C LEU A 75 11.15 -2.20 3.90
N ILE A 76 11.00 -0.88 3.85
CA ILE A 76 9.71 -0.19 3.69
C ILE A 76 9.67 0.46 2.32
N ALA A 77 8.57 0.25 1.58
CA ALA A 77 8.31 0.96 0.33
C ALA A 77 7.15 1.95 0.50
N ILE A 78 7.37 3.20 0.08
CA ILE A 78 6.37 4.26 0.11
C ILE A 78 6.15 4.79 -1.30
N ARG A 79 4.90 4.87 -1.72
CA ARG A 79 4.54 5.43 -3.03
C ARG A 79 3.20 6.16 -3.00
N ASN A 80 2.92 6.90 -4.06
CA ASN A 80 1.59 7.43 -4.29
C ASN A 80 0.57 6.29 -4.43
N MET A 81 -0.59 6.45 -3.80
CA MET A 81 -1.73 5.58 -4.01
C MET A 81 -2.22 5.68 -5.46
N VAL A 82 -2.62 4.54 -6.03
CA VAL A 82 -3.19 4.39 -7.39
C VAL A 82 -4.57 3.74 -7.31
N PRO A 83 -5.42 3.84 -8.36
CA PRO A 83 -6.80 3.33 -8.28
C PRO A 83 -6.92 1.84 -7.96
N THR A 84 -5.97 1.00 -8.37
CA THR A 84 -6.00 -0.44 -8.08
C THR A 84 -5.69 -0.78 -6.62
N ASP A 85 -5.27 0.20 -5.80
CA ASP A 85 -4.93 -0.03 -4.39
C ASP A 85 -6.15 -0.30 -3.51
N ILE A 86 -7.37 -0.13 -4.03
CA ILE A 86 -8.59 -0.49 -3.29
C ILE A 86 -8.54 -1.92 -2.76
N ALA A 87 -7.89 -2.83 -3.48
CA ALA A 87 -7.70 -4.22 -3.05
C ALA A 87 -6.97 -4.39 -1.71
N PHE A 88 -6.19 -3.41 -1.27
CA PHE A 88 -5.44 -3.43 0.00
C PHE A 88 -6.07 -2.56 1.10
N LEU A 89 -7.16 -1.85 0.76
CA LEU A 89 -7.83 -0.87 1.59
C LEU A 89 -9.29 -1.26 1.90
N TYR A 90 -9.85 -2.20 1.13
CA TYR A 90 -11.28 -2.55 1.13
C TYR A 90 -11.84 -2.97 2.49
N ASP A 91 -11.04 -3.67 3.32
CA ASP A 91 -11.48 -4.20 4.60
C ASP A 91 -11.52 -3.15 5.74
N ASP A 92 -11.20 -1.89 5.47
CA ASP A 92 -11.24 -0.79 6.44
C ASP A 92 -11.98 0.43 5.87
N GLU A 93 -13.11 0.78 6.48
CA GLU A 93 -13.97 1.88 6.03
C GLU A 93 -13.24 3.23 5.99
N ASN A 94 -12.30 3.48 6.92
CA ASN A 94 -11.54 4.73 6.93
C ASN A 94 -10.59 4.80 5.73
N TYR A 95 -10.02 3.67 5.33
CA TYR A 95 -9.14 3.59 4.17
C TYR A 95 -9.93 3.73 2.87
N VAL A 96 -11.10 3.09 2.77
CA VAL A 96 -12.01 3.26 1.62
C VAL A 96 -12.45 4.72 1.50
N ARG A 97 -12.76 5.40 2.61
CA ARG A 97 -13.10 6.82 2.61
C ARG A 97 -11.97 7.68 2.02
N ALA A 98 -10.74 7.57 2.55
CA ALA A 98 -9.58 8.31 2.05
C ALA A 98 -9.29 7.99 0.56
N TYR A 99 -9.48 6.74 0.15
CA TYR A 99 -9.35 6.33 -1.24
C TYR A 99 -10.39 7.04 -2.16
N LEU A 100 -11.65 7.09 -1.74
CA LEU A 100 -12.71 7.76 -2.50
C LEU A 100 -12.52 9.28 -2.54
N GLU A 101 -12.02 9.88 -1.45
CA GLU A 101 -11.62 11.30 -1.42
C GLU A 101 -10.54 11.60 -2.46
N LYS A 102 -9.54 10.72 -2.61
CA LYS A 102 -8.48 10.87 -3.62
C LYS A 102 -8.96 10.78 -5.06
N PHE A 103 -9.78 9.77 -5.38
CA PHE A 103 -10.05 9.38 -6.77
C PHE A 103 -11.46 9.75 -7.27
N GLY A 104 -12.36 10.18 -6.38
CA GLY A 104 -13.74 10.53 -6.70
C GLY A 104 -14.42 9.46 -7.56
N ARG A 105 -15.01 9.89 -8.69
CA ARG A 105 -15.74 9.00 -9.61
C ARG A 105 -14.91 7.81 -10.09
N ARG A 106 -13.61 8.00 -10.34
CA ARG A 106 -12.72 6.91 -10.78
C ARG A 106 -12.56 5.86 -9.67
N GLY A 107 -12.46 6.30 -8.42
CA GLY A 107 -12.41 5.43 -7.26
C GLY A 107 -13.69 4.61 -7.12
N SER A 108 -14.86 5.24 -7.24
CA SER A 108 -16.14 4.52 -7.16
C SER A 108 -16.31 3.47 -8.26
N ILE A 109 -15.76 3.70 -9.47
CA ILE A 109 -15.78 2.70 -10.54
C ILE A 109 -14.87 1.52 -10.19
N ALA A 110 -13.64 1.79 -9.76
CA ALA A 110 -12.66 0.77 -9.40
C ALA A 110 -13.10 -0.07 -8.19
N LEU A 111 -13.74 0.55 -7.20
CA LEU A 111 -14.34 -0.15 -6.06
C LEU A 111 -15.39 -1.16 -6.52
N ARG A 112 -16.36 -0.74 -7.35
CA ARG A 112 -17.37 -1.66 -7.89
C ARG A 112 -16.77 -2.80 -8.70
N GLN A 113 -15.75 -2.49 -9.52
CA GLN A 113 -15.04 -3.52 -10.29
C GLN A 113 -14.35 -4.53 -9.37
N PHE A 114 -13.75 -4.06 -8.29
CA PHE A 114 -13.12 -4.90 -7.28
C PHE A 114 -14.16 -5.80 -6.57
N GLU A 115 -15.28 -5.23 -6.14
CA GLU A 115 -16.39 -5.98 -5.52
C GLU A 115 -16.91 -7.09 -6.46
N THR A 116 -17.17 -6.77 -7.72
CA THR A 116 -17.60 -7.77 -8.73
C THR A 116 -16.56 -8.87 -8.92
N ALA A 117 -15.27 -8.53 -8.96
CA ALA A 117 -14.21 -9.53 -9.08
C ALA A 117 -14.14 -10.45 -7.85
N MET A 118 -14.29 -9.89 -6.64
CA MET A 118 -14.32 -10.67 -5.40
C MET A 118 -15.52 -11.62 -5.33
N GLU A 119 -16.68 -11.24 -5.86
CA GLU A 119 -17.85 -12.12 -5.96
C GLU A 119 -17.65 -13.28 -6.93
N ALA A 120 -16.99 -13.05 -8.07
CA ALA A 120 -16.73 -14.08 -9.08
C ALA A 120 -15.70 -15.14 -8.62
N HIS A 121 -14.92 -14.84 -7.58
CA HIS A 121 -13.88 -15.71 -7.03
C HIS A 121 -14.27 -16.39 -5.70
N LYS A 122 -15.50 -16.20 -5.22
CA LYS A 122 -16.11 -17.00 -4.14
C LYS A 122 -16.66 -18.32 -4.67
#